data_AF-A0A151DVB0-F1
#
_entry.id   AF-A0A151DVB0-F1
#
_cell.length_a   1.000
_cell.length_b   1.000
_cell.length_c   1.000
_cell.angle_alpha   90.00
_cell.angle_beta   90.00
_cell.angle_gamma   90.00
#
_symmetry.space_group_name_H-M   'P 1'
#
loop_
_entity.id
_entity.type
_entity.pdbx_description
1 polymer ?
#
loop_
_entity_poly.entity_id
_entity_poly.type
_entity_poly.pdbx_seq_one_letter_code
_entity_poly.pdbx_strand_id
1 'polypeptide(L)'
;MIKRPILIYILILLWLAICFIFFSWGTWSLQIYLYIPDWQAIQAVAPILNFGFLISTIVWFVFSFLFIVFAYATFRGDIWAWTSGIIISTIFLVIFGFMLAAFIINAILFLDLFSVLGLITVVISFMTDIGIVFLLTRPNTKLYFNVQEE
;
A
#
# COMPACT_ATOMS: atom_id res chain seq x y z
N MET A 1 33.17 4.00 5.04
CA MET A 1 31.86 4.48 4.56
C MET A 1 30.98 3.29 4.20
N ILE A 2 30.06 2.92 5.08
CA ILE A 2 29.01 1.95 4.74
C ILE A 2 28.07 2.67 3.77
N LYS A 3 28.11 2.32 2.47
CA LYS A 3 27.23 2.94 1.47
C LYS A 3 25.78 2.64 1.87
N ARG A 4 24.97 3.69 2.08
CA ARG A 4 23.52 3.52 2.27
C ARG A 4 22.97 2.71 1.10
N PRO A 5 22.18 1.65 1.34
CA PRO A 5 21.72 0.78 0.26
C PRO A 5 20.77 1.56 -0.66
N ILE A 6 21.20 1.77 -1.92
CA ILE A 6 20.42 2.39 -3.00
C ILE A 6 19.02 1.76 -3.10
N LEU A 7 18.91 0.48 -2.75
CA LEU A 7 17.67 -0.29 -2.68
C LEU A 7 16.57 0.37 -1.83
N ILE A 8 16.91 1.02 -0.70
CA ILE A 8 15.91 1.68 0.16
C ILE A 8 15.27 2.87 -0.57
N TYR A 9 16.08 3.67 -1.28
CA TYR A 9 15.56 4.79 -2.06
C TYR A 9 14.67 4.33 -3.21
N ILE A 10 15.04 3.24 -3.89
CA ILE A 10 14.22 2.63 -4.96
C ILE A 10 12.86 2.19 -4.40
N LEU A 11 12.82 1.59 -3.22
CA LEU A 11 11.56 1.14 -2.61
C LEU A 11 10.67 2.30 -2.17
N ILE A 12 11.26 3.36 -1.61
CA ILE A 12 10.50 4.57 -1.27
C ILE A 12 9.90 5.20 -2.52
N LEU A 13 10.68 5.30 -3.62
CA LEU A 13 10.18 5.80 -4.90
C LEU A 13 9.08 4.91 -5.48
N LEU A 14 9.23 3.59 -5.40
CA LEU A 14 8.21 2.62 -5.81
C LEU A 14 6.93 2.80 -4.99
N TRP A 15 7.05 2.95 -3.67
CA TRP A 15 5.92 3.19 -2.77
C TRP A 15 5.18 4.49 -3.13
N LEU A 16 5.92 5.57 -3.38
CA LEU A 16 5.34 6.85 -3.79
C LEU A 16 4.63 6.76 -5.15
N ALA A 17 5.19 6.02 -6.10
CA ALA A 17 4.53 5.76 -7.39
C ALA A 17 3.21 5.01 -7.20
N ILE A 18 3.18 3.99 -6.33
CA ILE A 18 1.96 3.25 -5.98
C ILE A 18 0.94 4.18 -5.29
N CYS A 19 1.38 5.09 -4.41
CA CYS A 19 0.50 6.10 -3.80
C CYS A 19 -0.20 6.98 -4.86
N PHE A 20 0.53 7.39 -5.90
CA PHE A 20 -0.04 8.17 -7.02
C PHE A 20 -1.08 7.37 -7.81
N ILE A 21 -0.86 6.07 -7.99
CA ILE A 21 -1.82 5.18 -8.62
C ILE A 21 -3.09 5.13 -7.75
N PHE A 22 -2.99 4.78 -6.47
CA PHE A 22 -4.16 4.77 -5.58
C PHE A 22 -4.88 6.13 -5.52
N PHE A 23 -4.14 7.24 -5.49
CA PHE A 23 -4.74 8.58 -5.57
C PHE A 23 -5.64 8.75 -6.81
N SER A 24 -5.09 8.39 -7.98
CA SER A 24 -5.79 8.54 -9.26
C SER A 24 -7.04 7.65 -9.31
N TRP A 25 -6.94 6.42 -8.79
CA TRP A 25 -8.06 5.48 -8.71
C TRP A 25 -9.14 5.93 -7.73
N GLY A 26 -8.77 6.39 -6.54
CA GLY A 26 -9.73 6.87 -5.55
C GLY A 26 -10.42 8.16 -5.96
N THR A 27 -9.70 9.10 -6.59
CA THR A 27 -10.30 10.33 -7.12
C THR A 27 -11.25 10.05 -8.28
N TRP A 28 -10.90 9.14 -9.18
CA TRP A 28 -11.78 8.71 -10.26
C TRP A 28 -13.04 8.00 -9.74
N SER A 29 -12.88 7.07 -8.79
CA SER A 29 -14.00 6.41 -8.13
C SER A 29 -14.92 7.40 -7.40
N LEU A 30 -14.34 8.38 -6.70
CA LEU A 30 -15.09 9.44 -6.02
C LEU A 30 -15.89 10.28 -7.02
N GLN A 31 -15.31 10.64 -8.17
CA GLN A 31 -16.01 11.38 -9.22
C GLN A 31 -17.21 10.60 -9.75
N ILE A 32 -17.05 9.31 -10.05
CA ILE A 32 -18.14 8.44 -10.50
C ILE A 32 -19.25 8.37 -9.43
N TYR A 33 -18.88 8.27 -8.15
CA TYR A 33 -19.82 8.24 -7.04
C TYR A 33 -20.63 9.55 -6.89
N LEU A 34 -19.99 10.70 -7.11
CA LEU A 34 -20.60 12.03 -6.97
C LEU A 34 -21.44 12.46 -8.18
N TYR A 35 -21.15 11.97 -9.39
CA TYR A 35 -21.74 12.49 -10.63
C TYR A 35 -22.96 11.73 -11.18
N ILE A 36 -23.37 10.61 -10.58
CA ILE A 36 -24.44 9.77 -11.17
C ILE A 36 -25.69 9.79 -10.29
N PRO A 37 -26.82 10.35 -10.76
CA PRO A 37 -28.04 10.49 -9.95
C PRO A 37 -28.81 9.18 -9.72
N ASP A 38 -28.68 8.17 -10.59
CA ASP A 38 -29.57 7.00 -10.59
C ASP A 38 -28.83 5.68 -10.82
N TRP A 39 -28.09 5.21 -9.81
CA TRP A 39 -27.39 3.91 -9.87
C TRP A 39 -28.34 2.69 -9.89
N GLN A 40 -29.64 2.89 -9.63
CA GLN A 40 -30.61 1.79 -9.70
C GLN A 40 -30.95 1.36 -11.13
N ALA A 41 -30.66 2.18 -12.15
CA ALA A 41 -31.17 1.94 -13.51
C ALA A 41 -30.20 1.21 -14.46
N ILE A 42 -28.88 1.23 -14.22
CA ILE A 42 -27.91 0.85 -15.27
C ILE A 42 -26.96 -0.29 -14.89
N GLN A 43 -26.55 -0.47 -13.61
CA GLN A 43 -25.76 -1.65 -13.18
C GLN A 43 -25.59 -1.65 -11.65
N ALA A 44 -26.30 -2.54 -10.93
CA ALA A 44 -26.28 -2.61 -9.47
C ALA A 44 -24.91 -2.94 -8.84
N VAL A 45 -23.95 -3.43 -9.65
CA VAL A 45 -22.63 -3.89 -9.19
C VAL A 45 -21.58 -2.78 -9.22
N ALA A 46 -21.67 -1.87 -10.18
CA ALA A 46 -20.71 -0.78 -10.35
C ALA A 46 -20.50 0.08 -9.06
N PRO A 47 -21.51 0.35 -8.20
CA PRO A 47 -21.29 1.20 -7.02
C PRO A 47 -20.52 0.47 -5.94
N ILE A 48 -20.72 -0.85 -5.81
CA ILE A 48 -19.99 -1.70 -4.87
C ILE A 48 -18.52 -1.77 -5.26
N LEU A 49 -18.24 -1.92 -6.56
CA LEU A 49 -16.88 -1.92 -7.11
C LEU A 49 -16.16 -0.59 -6.83
N ASN A 50 -16.76 0.53 -7.21
CA ASN A 50 -16.16 1.85 -7.00
C ASN A 50 -15.97 2.17 -5.51
N PHE A 51 -16.95 1.84 -4.66
CA PHE A 51 -16.82 1.97 -3.22
C PHE A 51 -15.64 1.14 -2.67
N GLY A 52 -15.45 -0.09 -3.16
CA GLY A 52 -14.30 -0.93 -2.82
C GLY A 52 -12.96 -0.27 -3.16
N PHE A 53 -12.84 0.35 -4.33
CA PHE A 53 -11.63 1.11 -4.73
C PHE A 53 -11.40 2.37 -3.88
N LEU A 54 -12.48 3.06 -3.51
CA LEU A 54 -12.40 4.24 -2.65
C LEU A 54 -11.88 3.88 -1.26
N ILE A 55 -12.46 2.83 -0.65
CA ILE A 55 -12.00 2.31 0.65
C ILE A 55 -10.55 1.84 0.54
N SER A 56 -10.19 1.12 -0.52
CA SER A 56 -8.82 0.65 -0.75
C SER A 56 -7.82 1.80 -0.82
N THR A 57 -8.22 2.91 -1.45
CA THR A 57 -7.41 4.12 -1.55
C THR A 57 -7.23 4.79 -0.18
N ILE A 58 -8.30 4.94 0.59
CA ILE A 58 -8.25 5.52 1.94
C ILE A 58 -7.33 4.68 2.84
N VAL A 59 -7.52 3.37 2.83
CA VAL A 59 -6.71 2.40 3.57
C VAL A 59 -5.23 2.51 3.16
N TRP A 60 -4.94 2.56 1.86
CA TRP A 60 -3.57 2.75 1.35
C TRP A 60 -2.93 4.06 1.85
N PHE A 61 -3.66 5.17 1.88
CA PHE A 61 -3.14 6.45 2.35
C PHE A 61 -2.87 6.48 3.85
N VAL A 62 -3.78 5.94 4.66
CA VAL A 62 -3.56 5.80 6.11
C VAL A 62 -2.29 4.99 6.37
N PHE A 63 -2.09 3.91 5.63
CA PHE A 63 -0.91 3.06 5.77
C PHE A 63 0.36 3.70 5.23
N SER A 64 0.28 4.45 4.14
CA SER A 64 1.42 5.23 3.62
C SER A 64 1.87 6.29 4.62
N PHE A 65 0.93 6.95 5.32
CA PHE A 65 1.26 7.89 6.38
C PHE A 65 1.99 7.21 7.55
N LEU A 66 1.47 6.07 8.02
CA LEU A 66 2.12 5.28 9.06
C LEU A 66 3.52 4.84 8.63
N PHE A 67 3.66 4.32 7.40
CA PHE A 67 4.95 3.90 6.84
C PHE A 67 5.99 5.03 6.89
N ILE A 68 5.62 6.26 6.52
CA ILE A 68 6.52 7.42 6.57
C ILE A 68 6.95 7.73 8.01
N VAL A 69 6.01 7.70 8.97
CA VAL A 69 6.32 7.94 10.40
C VAL A 69 7.30 6.90 10.92
N PHE A 70 7.08 5.61 10.62
CA PHE A 70 7.99 4.54 11.04
C PHE A 70 9.34 4.61 10.34
N ALA A 71 9.36 4.84 9.03
CA ALA A 71 10.61 5.00 8.29
C ALA A 71 11.46 6.16 8.86
N TYR A 72 10.82 7.27 9.22
CA TYR A 72 11.50 8.40 9.87
C TYR A 72 11.99 8.05 11.28
N ALA A 73 11.18 7.40 12.10
CA ALA A 73 11.59 6.99 13.45
C ALA A 73 12.73 5.94 13.41
N THR A 74 12.68 5.00 12.47
CA THR A 74 13.77 4.05 12.18
C THR A 74 15.04 4.78 11.74
N PHE A 75 14.92 5.83 10.92
CA PHE A 75 16.06 6.66 10.51
C PHE A 75 16.71 7.39 11.69
N ARG A 76 15.93 7.86 12.66
CA ARG A 76 16.44 8.48 13.89
C ARG A 76 17.05 7.50 14.89
N GLY A 77 16.99 6.19 14.62
CA GLY A 77 17.50 5.17 15.53
C GLY A 77 16.59 4.91 16.74
N ASP A 78 15.32 5.34 16.68
CA ASP A 78 14.36 5.11 17.76
C ASP A 78 14.08 3.60 17.91
N ILE A 79 14.48 3.00 19.03
CA ILE A 79 14.39 1.53 19.25
C ILE A 79 12.93 1.03 19.17
N TRP A 80 11.97 1.84 19.62
CA TRP A 80 10.55 1.48 19.57
C TRP A 80 10.02 1.36 18.14
N ALA A 81 10.58 2.12 17.19
CA ALA A 81 10.14 2.13 15.80
C ALA A 81 10.37 0.79 15.10
N TRP A 82 11.40 0.05 15.53
CA TRP A 82 11.69 -1.28 15.01
C TRP A 82 10.61 -2.30 15.38
N THR A 83 10.28 -2.40 16.67
CA THR A 83 9.28 -3.35 17.17
C THR A 83 7.88 -2.98 16.66
N SER A 84 7.53 -1.70 16.70
CA SER A 84 6.24 -1.21 16.17
C SER A 84 6.14 -1.36 14.66
N GLY A 85 7.23 -1.13 13.92
CA GLY A 85 7.28 -1.30 12.46
C GLY A 85 6.98 -2.74 12.02
N ILE A 86 7.52 -3.74 12.73
CA ILE A 86 7.25 -5.17 12.45
C ILE A 86 5.78 -5.53 12.74
N ILE A 87 5.24 -5.09 13.88
CA ILE A 87 3.84 -5.37 14.25
C ILE A 87 2.90 -4.79 13.20
N ILE A 88 3.12 -3.54 12.82
CA ILE A 88 2.24 -2.80 11.90
C ILE A 88 2.35 -3.36 10.48
N SER A 89 3.56 -3.68 10.03
CA SER A 89 3.79 -4.41 8.78
C SER A 89 3.04 -5.74 8.71
N THR A 90 3.00 -6.48 9.82
CA THR A 90 2.27 -7.76 9.89
C THR A 90 0.75 -7.54 9.78
N ILE A 91 0.22 -6.50 10.42
CA ILE A 91 -1.18 -6.10 10.29
C ILE A 91 -1.49 -5.71 8.83
N PHE A 92 -0.59 -4.99 8.17
CA PHE A 92 -0.74 -4.61 6.75
C PHE A 92 -0.79 -5.83 5.83
N LEU A 93 0.11 -6.79 6.03
CA LEU A 93 0.10 -8.07 5.31
C LEU A 93 -1.25 -8.79 5.40
N VAL A 94 -1.87 -8.80 6.59
CA VAL A 94 -3.20 -9.41 6.79
C VAL A 94 -4.28 -8.62 6.05
N ILE A 95 -4.31 -7.29 6.20
CA ILE A 95 -5.33 -6.44 5.58
C ILE A 95 -5.21 -6.47 4.05
N PHE A 96 -4.00 -6.35 3.50
CA PHE A 96 -3.78 -6.49 2.06
C PHE A 96 -4.08 -7.90 1.57
N GLY A 97 -3.86 -8.95 2.37
CA GLY A 97 -4.28 -10.30 2.04
C GLY A 97 -5.80 -10.41 1.85
N PHE A 98 -6.59 -9.81 2.75
CA PHE A 98 -8.04 -9.75 2.61
C PHE A 98 -8.49 -8.90 1.43
N MET A 99 -7.88 -7.74 1.22
CA MET A 99 -8.16 -6.88 0.06
C MET A 99 -7.83 -7.61 -1.24
N LEU A 100 -6.68 -8.26 -1.32
CA LEU A 100 -6.26 -9.04 -2.47
C LEU A 100 -7.27 -10.16 -2.77
N ALA A 101 -7.70 -10.91 -1.76
CA ALA A 101 -8.74 -11.93 -1.93
C ALA A 101 -10.05 -11.33 -2.48
N ALA A 102 -10.49 -10.19 -1.95
CA ALA A 102 -11.68 -9.50 -2.44
C ALA A 102 -11.55 -9.02 -3.90
N PHE A 103 -10.40 -8.48 -4.29
CA PHE A 103 -10.14 -8.07 -5.68
C PHE A 103 -9.98 -9.25 -6.63
N ILE A 104 -9.41 -10.39 -6.19
CA ILE A 104 -9.38 -11.63 -6.98
C ILE A 104 -10.81 -12.10 -7.28
N ILE A 105 -11.66 -12.15 -6.25
CA ILE A 105 -13.06 -12.56 -6.41
C ILE A 105 -13.79 -11.63 -7.39
N ASN A 106 -13.61 -10.30 -7.24
CA ASN A 106 -14.21 -9.32 -8.14
C ASN A 106 -13.69 -9.45 -9.58
N ALA A 107 -12.39 -9.62 -9.78
CA ALA A 107 -11.81 -9.77 -11.12
C ALA A 107 -12.29 -11.06 -11.83
N ILE A 108 -12.49 -12.16 -11.08
CA ILE A 108 -13.03 -13.40 -11.64
C ILE A 108 -14.53 -13.26 -11.98
N LEU A 109 -15.30 -12.56 -11.15
CA LEU A 109 -16.74 -12.41 -11.34
C LEU A 109 -17.11 -11.45 -12.48
N PHE A 110 -16.37 -10.35 -12.63
CA PHE A 110 -16.74 -9.28 -13.56
C PHE A 110 -15.87 -9.24 -14.82
N LEU A 111 -14.62 -9.75 -14.77
CA LEU A 111 -13.67 -9.82 -15.89
C LEU A 111 -13.49 -8.51 -16.68
N ASP A 112 -13.92 -7.39 -16.12
CA ASP A 112 -13.81 -6.08 -16.73
C ASP A 112 -12.39 -5.52 -16.53
N LEU A 113 -11.97 -4.67 -17.47
CA LEU A 113 -10.63 -4.10 -17.48
C LEU A 113 -10.28 -3.40 -16.15
N PHE A 114 -11.27 -2.77 -15.52
CA PHE A 114 -11.09 -2.01 -14.29
C PHE A 114 -10.84 -2.93 -13.09
N SER A 115 -11.60 -4.02 -12.93
CA SER A 115 -11.34 -5.04 -11.91
C SER A 115 -9.96 -5.71 -12.10
N VAL A 116 -9.57 -6.01 -13.35
CA VAL A 116 -8.26 -6.64 -13.64
C VAL A 116 -7.10 -5.71 -13.33
N LEU A 117 -7.16 -4.45 -13.75
CA LEU A 117 -6.13 -3.44 -13.45
C LEU A 117 -6.05 -3.14 -11.94
N GLY A 118 -7.19 -3.14 -11.25
CA GLY A 118 -7.23 -3.02 -9.79
C GLY A 118 -6.52 -4.18 -9.10
N LEU A 119 -6.78 -5.41 -9.53
CA LEU A 119 -6.10 -6.60 -9.02
C LEU A 119 -4.58 -6.53 -9.22
N ILE A 120 -4.11 -6.16 -10.41
CA ILE A 120 -2.67 -6.00 -10.69
C ILE A 120 -2.05 -4.97 -9.74
N THR A 121 -2.73 -3.83 -9.55
CA THR A 121 -2.26 -2.77 -8.66
C THR A 121 -2.14 -3.28 -7.22
N VAL A 122 -3.14 -4.00 -6.71
CA VAL A 122 -3.11 -4.56 -5.35
C VAL A 122 -2.02 -5.63 -5.20
N VAL A 123 -1.79 -6.48 -6.21
CA VAL A 123 -0.70 -7.47 -6.20
C VAL A 123 0.68 -6.79 -6.12
N ILE A 124 0.93 -5.78 -6.96
CA ILE A 124 2.21 -5.04 -6.94
C ILE A 124 2.42 -4.36 -5.58
N SER A 125 1.35 -3.80 -5.02
CA SER A 125 1.35 -3.15 -3.72
C SER A 125 1.68 -4.11 -2.59
N PHE A 126 1.05 -5.29 -2.60
CA PHE A 126 1.31 -6.36 -1.65
C PHE A 126 2.76 -6.87 -1.73
N MET A 127 3.28 -7.08 -2.93
CA MET A 127 4.68 -7.49 -3.14
C MET A 127 5.67 -6.42 -2.65
N THR A 128 5.34 -5.13 -2.86
CA THR A 128 6.17 -4.02 -2.40
C THR A 128 6.22 -3.95 -0.88
N ASP A 129 5.06 -4.12 -0.22
CA ASP A 129 4.99 -4.18 1.24
C ASP A 129 5.84 -5.33 1.78
N ILE A 130 5.69 -6.56 1.27
CA ILE A 130 6.55 -7.71 1.62
C ILE A 130 8.03 -7.39 1.46
N GLY A 131 8.41 -6.75 0.35
CA GLY A 131 9.81 -6.36 0.11
C GLY A 131 10.35 -5.41 1.17
N ILE A 132 9.54 -4.44 1.58
CA ILE A 132 9.86 -3.49 2.64
C ILE A 132 10.00 -4.22 3.98
N VAL A 133 9.04 -5.07 4.35
CA VAL A 133 9.09 -5.85 5.60
C VAL A 133 10.34 -6.72 5.65
N PHE A 134 10.65 -7.41 4.56
CA PHE A 134 11.83 -8.26 4.45
C PHE A 134 13.14 -7.47 4.64
N LEU A 135 13.20 -6.24 4.13
CA LEU A 135 14.38 -5.39 4.27
C LEU A 135 14.49 -4.77 5.65
N LEU A 136 13.38 -4.33 6.24
CA LEU A 136 13.36 -3.81 7.59
C LEU A 136 13.68 -4.90 8.61
N THR A 137 13.25 -6.14 8.40
CA THR A 137 13.52 -7.24 9.35
C THR A 137 14.93 -7.82 9.27
N ARG A 138 15.72 -7.48 8.24
CA ARG A 138 17.09 -8.00 8.10
C ARG A 138 18.04 -7.41 9.15
N PRO A 139 18.84 -8.25 9.85
CA PRO A 139 19.80 -7.80 10.86
C PRO A 139 20.87 -6.87 10.28
N ASN A 140 21.29 -7.09 9.03
CA ASN A 140 22.27 -6.22 8.37
C ASN A 140 21.74 -4.81 8.17
N THR A 141 20.43 -4.62 7.99
CA THR A 141 19.80 -3.30 7.81
C THR A 141 19.95 -2.43 9.06
N LYS A 142 19.92 -3.04 10.27
CA LYS A 142 20.25 -2.34 11.53
C LYS A 142 21.65 -1.72 11.49
N LEU A 143 22.63 -2.44 10.92
CA LEU A 143 24.02 -2.01 10.86
C LEU A 143 24.24 -0.83 9.90
N TYR A 144 23.36 -0.62 8.91
CA TYR A 144 23.41 0.55 8.02
C TYR A 144 22.84 1.83 8.68
N PHE A 145 22.03 1.68 9.74
CA PHE A 145 21.44 2.79 10.50
C PHE A 145 22.11 3.02 11.85
N ASN A 146 22.80 2.01 12.40
CA ASN A 146 23.80 2.17 13.46
C ASN A 146 25.04 2.86 12.87
N VAL A 147 24.92 4.13 12.53
CA VAL A 147 26.08 5.02 12.60
C VAL A 147 26.22 5.32 14.09
N GLN A 148 26.89 4.43 14.82
CA GLN A 148 27.48 4.81 16.10
C GLN A 148 28.58 5.81 15.73
N GLU A 149 28.29 7.09 15.92
CA GLU A 149 29.32 8.12 16.03
C GLU A 149 30.20 7.70 17.22
N GLU A 150 31.49 7.50 16.94
CA GLU A 150 32.54 7.61 17.95
C GLU A 150 32.60 9.06 18.46
#